data_AF-A0A382C456-F1
#
_entry.id   AF-A0A382C456-F1
#
_cell.length_a   1.000
_cell.length_b   1.000
_cell.length_c   1.000
_cell.angle_alpha   90.00
_cell.angle_beta   90.00
_cell.angle_gamma   90.00
#
_symmetry.space_group_name_H-M   'P 1'
#
loop_
_entity.id
_entity.type
_entity.pdbx_description
1 polymer ?
#
loop_
_entity_poly.entity_id
_entity_poly.type
_entity_poly.pdbx_seq_one_letter_code
_entity_poly.pdbx_strand_id
1 'polypeptide(L)' 'MTNMTNPNNSDIFQVGDRVFYKEYDWKVAEIRENYITLYRESIDGQSKIEKISIKELQEALMH' A
#
# COMPACT_ATOMS: atom_id res chain seq x y z
N MET A 1 11.40 17.15 -12.54
CA MET A 1 10.87 16.86 -11.19
C MET A 1 11.71 15.74 -10.61
N THR A 2 12.45 16.02 -9.56
CA THR A 2 13.44 15.12 -8.97
C THR A 2 12.75 14.07 -8.11
N ASN A 3 12.61 12.83 -8.60
CA ASN A 3 12.34 11.69 -7.74
C ASN A 3 13.66 11.31 -7.07
N MET A 4 13.88 11.88 -5.89
CA MET A 4 14.99 11.59 -5.02
C MET A 4 14.75 10.19 -4.44
N THR A 5 15.28 9.15 -5.10
CA THR A 5 15.39 7.82 -4.54
C THR A 5 16.38 7.88 -3.38
N ASN A 6 15.88 7.96 -2.15
CA ASN A 6 16.68 7.80 -0.94
C ASN A 6 17.07 6.32 -0.83
N PRO A 7 18.36 5.95 -0.95
CA PRO A 7 18.76 4.54 -1.00
C PRO A 7 18.90 3.89 0.38
N ASN A 8 18.40 4.52 1.44
CA ASN A 8 18.51 4.01 2.79
C ASN A 8 17.14 3.56 3.30
N ASN A 9 16.94 2.24 3.30
CA ASN A 9 15.82 1.46 3.83
C ASN A 9 14.72 1.16 2.80
N SER A 10 14.89 0.04 2.10
CA SER A 10 13.86 -0.77 1.43
C SER A 10 12.47 -0.14 1.30
N ASP A 11 12.22 0.54 0.19
CA ASP A 11 10.87 0.82 -0.35
C ASP A 11 10.18 -0.53 -0.64
N ILE A 12 9.62 -1.16 0.40
CA ILE A 12 8.95 -2.47 0.29
C ILE A 12 7.63 -2.35 -0.48
N PHE A 13 7.08 -1.15 -0.56
CA PHE A 13 5.90 -0.84 -1.37
C PHE A 13 6.15 0.43 -2.18
N GLN A 14 5.59 0.49 -3.37
CA GLN A 14 5.54 1.66 -4.21
C GLN A 14 4.10 2.04 -4.55
N VAL A 15 3.85 3.32 -4.80
CA VAL A 15 2.54 3.76 -5.28
C VAL A 15 2.25 3.12 -6.63
N GLY A 16 1.11 2.45 -6.73
CA GLY A 16 0.72 1.66 -7.90
C GLY A 16 0.87 0.15 -7.72
N ASP A 17 1.63 -0.31 -6.72
CA ASP A 17 1.78 -1.73 -6.41
C ASP A 17 0.44 -2.36 -6.03
N ARG A 18 0.34 -3.67 -6.27
CA ARG A 18 -0.80 -4.48 -5.82
C ARG A 18 -0.36 -5.37 -4.67
N VAL A 19 -1.15 -5.36 -3.60
CA VAL A 19 -0.92 -6.15 -2.39
C VAL A 19 -2.18 -6.96 -2.08
N PHE A 20 -1.99 -8.25 -1.77
CA PHE A 20 -3.08 -9.10 -1.34
C PHE A 20 -3.25 -8.99 0.18
N TYR A 21 -4.29 -8.30 0.63
CA TYR A 21 -4.52 -8.01 2.04
C TYR A 21 -5.98 -8.23 2.41
N LYS A 22 -6.23 -8.93 3.53
CA LYS A 22 -7.58 -9.31 4.00
C LYS A 22 -8.43 -9.97 2.89
N GLU A 23 -7.85 -10.91 2.15
CA GLU A 23 -8.54 -11.65 1.07
C GLU A 23 -8.94 -10.80 -0.15
N TYR A 24 -8.42 -9.59 -0.28
CA TYR A 24 -8.66 -8.73 -1.43
C TYR A 24 -7.36 -8.23 -2.06
N ASP A 25 -7.38 -8.00 -3.36
CA ASP A 25 -6.33 -7.30 -4.07
C ASP A 25 -6.53 -5.78 -3.89
N TRP A 26 -5.52 -5.13 -3.30
CA TRP A 26 -5.52 -3.70 -3.08
C TRP A 26 -4.41 -3.05 -3.88
N LYS A 27 -4.69 -1.88 -4.43
CA LYS A 27 -3.69 -1.00 -5.04
C LYS A 27 -3.16 -0.01 -4.01
N VAL A 28 -1.85 0.16 -3.93
CA VAL A 28 -1.23 1.23 -3.17
C VAL A 28 -1.54 2.56 -3.86
N ALA A 29 -2.36 3.38 -3.21
CA ALA A 29 -2.76 4.69 -3.72
C ALA A 29 -1.82 5.80 -3.26
N GLU A 30 -1.32 5.72 -2.03
CA GLU A 30 -0.47 6.75 -1.43
C GLU A 30 0.44 6.14 -0.37
N ILE A 31 1.68 6.64 -0.28
CA ILE A 31 2.60 6.33 0.81
C ILE A 31 3.00 7.66 1.45
N ARG A 32 2.78 7.80 2.75
CA ARG A 32 3.18 8.97 3.54
C ARG A 32 3.92 8.53 4.80
N GLU A 33 5.21 8.81 4.83
CA GLU A 33 6.11 8.51 5.95
C GLU A 33 5.99 7.04 6.41
N ASN A 34 5.18 6.78 7.43
CA ASN A 34 4.99 5.46 8.02
C ASN A 34 3.63 4.80 7.71
N TYR A 35 2.81 5.44 6.87
CA TYR A 35 1.48 4.96 6.50
C TYR A 35 1.35 4.75 5.00
N ILE A 36 0.54 3.76 4.66
CA ILE A 36 0.16 3.45 3.29
C ILE A 36 -1.36 3.45 3.18
N THR A 37 -1.85 4.10 2.13
CA THR A 37 -3.26 4.13 1.78
C THR A 37 -3.48 3.14 0.66
N LEU A 38 -4.27 2.12 0.94
CA LEU A 38 -4.72 1.10 0.02
C LEU A 38 -6.06 1.49 -0.58
N TYR A 39 -6.23 1.19 -1.86
CA TYR A 39 -7.45 1.42 -2.62
C TYR A 39 -7.87 0.15 -3.33
N ARG A 40 -9.18 -0.16 -3.30
CA ARG A 40 -9.75 -1.19 -4.16
C ARG A 40 -11.13 -0.80 -4.64
N GLU A 41 -11.49 -1.26 -5.83
CA GLU A 41 -12.88 -1.23 -6.30
C GLU A 41 -13.58 -2.53 -5.89
N SER A 42 -14.70 -2.39 -5.20
CA SER A 42 -15.56 -3.54 -4.88
C SER A 42 -16.42 -3.89 -6.10
N ILE A 43 -16.84 -5.15 -6.19
CA ILE A 43 -17.70 -5.65 -7.29
C ILE A 43 -19.03 -4.87 -7.35
N ASP A 44 -19.50 -4.37 -6.21
CA ASP A 44 -20.69 -3.51 -6.10
C ASP A 44 -20.50 -2.08 -6.66
N GLY A 45 -19.38 -1.79 -7.33
CA GLY A 45 -19.06 -0.47 -7.87
C GLY A 45 -18.63 0.56 -6.82
N GLN A 46 -18.50 0.15 -5.55
CA GLN A 46 -18.04 1.02 -4.46
C GLN A 46 -16.53 0.90 -4.27
N SER A 47 -15.83 2.04 -4.32
CA SER A 47 -14.43 2.11 -3.93
C SER A 47 -14.28 2.01 -2.41
N LYS A 48 -13.29 1.25 -1.95
CA LYS A 48 -12.87 1.21 -0.55
C LYS A 48 -11.45 1.72 -0.44
N ILE A 49 -11.21 2.48 0.63
CA ILE A 49 -9.89 2.93 1.03
C ILE A 49 -9.58 2.38 2.42
N GLU A 50 -8.33 2.02 2.64
CA GLU A 50 -7.86 1.58 3.95
C GLU A 50 -6.49 2.19 4.21
N LYS A 51 -6.34 2.86 5.36
CA LYS A 51 -5.07 3.40 5.82
C LYS A 51 -4.50 2.47 6.86
N ILE A 52 -3.29 1.97 6.62
CA ILE A 52 -2.58 1.04 7.49
C ILE A 52 -1.13 1.52 7.66
N SER A 53 -0.49 1.19 8.78
CA SER A 53 0.95 1.46 8.89
C SER A 53 1.75 0.52 7.99
N ILE A 54 2.89 0.99 7.48
CA ILE A 54 3.77 0.19 6.62
C ILE A 54 4.21 -1.08 7.36
N LYS A 55 4.50 -0.96 8.66
CA LYS A 55 4.88 -2.09 9.50
C LYS A 55 3.77 -3.13 9.61
N GLU A 56 2.53 -2.72 9.92
CA GLU A 56 1.40 -3.66 10.02
C GLU A 56 1.11 -4.36 8.70
N LEU A 57 1.22 -3.64 7.57
CA LEU A 57 1.04 -4.26 6.25
C LEU A 57 2.15 -5.27 5.96
N GLN A 58 3.41 -4.98 6.32
CA GLN A 58 4.51 -5.93 6.19
C GLN A 58 4.30 -7.18 7.04
N GLU A 59 3.94 -7.01 8.31
CA GLU A 59 3.64 -8.12 9.22
C GLU A 59 2.49 -8.98 8.69
N ALA A 60 1.50 -8.38 8.04
CA ALA A 60 0.38 -9.09 7.42
C ALA A 60 0.73 -9.84 6.12
N LEU A 61 1.78 -9.41 5.39
CA LEU A 61 2.20 -10.02 4.14
C LEU A 61 3.34 -11.04 4.30
N MET A 62 4.04 -11.04 5.44
CA MET A 62 5.09 -12.01 5.76
C MET A 62 4.55 -13.36 6.27
N HIS A 63 3.24 -13.46 6.48
CA HIS A 63 2.53 -14.67 6.92
C HIS A 63 1.84 -15.37 5.76
#